data_AF-A0A537TWI8-F1
#
_entry.id   AF-A0A537TWI8-F1
#
_cell.length_a   1.000
_cell.length_b   1.000
_cell.length_c   1.000
_cell.angle_alpha   90.00
_cell.angle_beta   90.00
_cell.angle_gamma   90.00
#
_symmetry.space_group_name_H-M   'P 1'
#
loop_
_entity.id
_entity.type
_entity.pdbx_description
1 polymer ?
#
loop_
_entity_poly.entity_id
_entity_poly.type
_entity_poly.pdbx_seq_one_letter_code
_entity_poly.pdbx_strand_id
1 'polypeptide(L)' 'MACFRITAQFATTPRDAAEAAFKAATTKPAELPPKPPTIPNAKELVSLRIDRDILDHFQEAGPGWQDRINEALRKIVGK' A
#
# COMPACT_ATOMS: atom_id res chain seq x y z
N MET A 1 3.31 33.73 58.80
CA MET A 1 2.06 32.96 58.58
C MET A 1 1.82 32.93 57.08
N ALA A 2 2.28 31.94 56.32
CA ALA A 2 1.74 30.58 56.19
C ALA A 2 0.37 30.55 55.49
N CYS A 3 0.35 30.28 54.18
CA CYS A 3 -0.44 29.18 53.61
C CYS A 3 0.04 28.89 52.18
N PHE A 4 0.64 27.72 52.03
CA PHE A 4 1.19 27.13 50.82
C PHE A 4 0.12 26.18 50.24
N ARG A 5 0.20 25.90 48.94
CA ARG A 5 -0.41 24.76 48.19
C ARG A 5 -1.81 24.92 47.63
N ILE A 6 -1.90 25.44 46.39
CA ILE A 6 -2.63 24.76 45.29
C ILE A 6 -1.91 25.10 43.97
N THR A 7 -0.85 24.38 43.65
CA THR A 7 -0.46 24.19 42.24
C THR A 7 -0.38 22.69 42.04
N ALA A 8 -1.31 22.21 41.22
CA ALA A 8 -1.49 20.81 40.92
C ALA A 8 -0.16 20.18 40.47
N GLN A 9 0.42 19.38 41.36
CA GLN A 9 1.55 18.51 41.07
C GLN A 9 1.01 17.27 40.33
N PHE A 10 0.40 17.45 39.15
CA PHE A 10 0.18 16.33 38.25
C PHE A 10 1.56 16.01 37.67
N ALA A 11 2.20 15.02 38.30
CA ALA A 11 3.46 14.47 37.86
C ALA A 11 3.35 14.07 36.39
N THR A 12 3.92 14.87 35.49
CA THR A 12 4.40 14.40 34.19
C THR A 12 5.45 13.36 34.51
N THR A 13 5.06 12.09 34.46
CA THR A 13 5.93 11.02 34.91
C THR A 13 7.07 10.83 33.90
N PRO A 14 8.26 10.40 34.34
CA PRO A 14 9.34 10.03 33.42
C PRO A 14 8.92 8.90 32.44
N ARG A 15 7.84 8.16 32.76
CA ARG A 15 7.21 7.20 31.85
C ARG A 15 6.57 7.87 30.64
N ASP A 16 5.82 8.95 30.81
CA ASP A 16 5.18 9.67 29.68
C ASP A 16 6.23 10.22 28.71
N ALA A 17 7.34 10.74 29.24
CA ALA A 17 8.47 11.19 28.43
C ALA A 17 9.17 10.03 27.70
N ALA A 18 9.32 8.87 28.36
CA ALA A 18 9.89 7.67 27.75
C ALA A 18 8.97 7.07 26.66
N GLU A 19 7.65 7.09 26.87
CA GLU A 19 6.66 6.64 25.90
C GLU A 19 6.62 7.55 24.66
N ALA A 20 6.74 8.87 24.86
CA ALA A 20 6.86 9.84 23.77
C ALA A 20 8.15 9.63 22.96
N ALA A 21 9.28 9.41 23.63
CA ALA A 21 10.56 9.13 22.98
C ALA A 21 10.54 7.79 22.21
N PHE A 22 9.88 6.76 22.77
CA PHE A 22 9.73 5.48 22.09
C PHE A 22 8.86 5.62 20.84
N LYS A 23 7.67 6.23 20.93
CA LYS A 23 6.79 6.46 19.75
C LYS A 23 7.49 7.25 18.64
N ALA A 24 8.27 8.27 18.98
CA ALA A 24 9.04 9.03 18.00
C ALA A 24 10.13 8.18 17.31
N ALA A 25 10.73 7.22 18.02
CA ALA A 25 11.75 6.32 17.47
C ALA A 25 11.18 5.14 16.66
N THR A 26 9.95 4.67 16.95
CA THR A 26 9.32 3.56 16.22
C THR A 26 8.47 3.99 15.03
N THR A 27 8.05 5.25 14.93
CA THR A 27 7.54 5.81 13.68
C THR A 27 8.71 6.06 12.74
N LYS A 28 9.13 5.00 12.04
CA LYS A 28 9.65 5.18 10.69
C LYS A 28 8.45 5.63 9.86
N PRO A 29 8.44 6.84 9.26
CA PRO A 29 7.54 7.09 8.16
C PRO A 29 7.77 5.94 7.18
N ALA A 30 6.73 5.14 6.94
CA ALA A 30 6.77 4.20 5.85
C ALA A 30 6.89 5.07 4.61
N GLU A 31 8.13 5.24 4.15
CA GLU A 31 8.47 5.72 2.82
C GLU A 31 7.54 4.95 1.90
N LEU A 32 6.54 5.64 1.36
CA LEU A 32 5.67 5.08 0.34
C LEU A 32 6.63 4.46 -0.68
N PRO A 33 6.51 3.16 -1.01
CA PRO A 33 7.41 2.55 -1.97
C PRO A 33 7.42 3.45 -3.20
N PRO A 34 8.61 3.84 -3.71
CA PRO A 34 8.72 4.82 -4.78
C PRO A 34 7.78 4.38 -5.89
N LYS A 35 6.85 5.28 -6.27
CA LYS A 35 5.89 5.05 -7.35
C LYS A 35 6.70 4.46 -8.50
N PRO A 36 6.43 3.19 -8.90
CA PRO A 36 7.28 2.53 -9.87
C PRO A 36 7.41 3.43 -11.09
N PRO A 37 8.60 3.50 -11.70
CA PRO A 37 8.84 4.36 -12.85
C PRO A 37 7.71 4.11 -13.85
N THR A 38 7.06 5.18 -14.30
CA THR A 38 6.07 5.09 -15.37
C THR A 38 6.83 4.65 -16.61
N ILE A 39 6.92 3.34 -16.80
CA ILE A 39 7.47 2.74 -17.98
C ILE A 39 6.55 3.20 -19.12
N PRO A 40 7.05 3.89 -20.15
CA PRO A 40 6.25 4.13 -21.34
C PRO A 40 5.91 2.76 -21.94
N ASN A 41 4.62 2.38 -21.94
CA ASN A 41 4.06 1.02 -22.09
C ASN A 41 3.78 0.22 -20.80
N ALA A 42 3.63 0.87 -19.66
CA ALA A 42 3.12 0.21 -18.45
C ALA A 42 1.75 -0.44 -18.74
N LYS A 43 1.62 -1.73 -18.42
CA LYS A 43 0.34 -2.43 -18.45
C LYS A 43 -0.55 -1.80 -17.37
N GLU A 44 -1.69 -1.26 -17.77
CA GLU A 44 -2.64 -0.70 -16.83
C GLU A 44 -3.49 -1.82 -16.22
N LEU A 45 -3.63 -1.81 -14.89
CA LEU A 45 -4.49 -2.76 -14.20
C LEU A 45 -5.93 -2.23 -14.29
N VAL A 46 -6.71 -2.85 -15.15
CA VAL A 46 -8.13 -2.53 -15.36
C VAL A 46 -9.03 -3.64 -14.86
N SER A 47 -10.13 -3.26 -14.21
CA SER A 47 -11.19 -4.19 -13.84
C SER A 47 -12.14 -4.36 -15.03
N LEU A 48 -11.89 -5.37 -15.85
CA LEU A 48 -12.74 -5.78 -16.96
C LEU A 48 -13.52 -7.05 -16.58
N ARG A 49 -14.77 -7.16 -17.02
CA ARG A 49 -15.53 -8.40 -16.93
C ARG A 49 -15.27 -9.26 -18.16
N ILE A 50 -14.85 -10.51 -17.92
CA ILE A 50 -14.57 -11.52 -18.93
C ILE A 50 -15.43 -12.74 -18.61
N ASP A 51 -15.96 -13.39 -19.64
CA ASP A 51 -16.71 -14.63 -19.48
C ASP A 51 -15.83 -15.73 -18.88
N ARG A 52 -16.46 -16.62 -18.11
CA ARG A 52 -15.75 -17.60 -17.29
C ARG A 52 -15.05 -18.66 -18.13
N ASP A 53 -15.69 -19.14 -19.17
CA ASP A 53 -15.17 -20.10 -20.15
C ASP A 53 -13.89 -19.58 -20.83
N ILE A 54 -13.87 -18.31 -21.22
CA ILE A 54 -12.71 -17.65 -21.82
C ILE A 54 -11.56 -17.60 -20.81
N LEU A 55 -11.85 -17.16 -19.58
CA LEU A 55 -10.84 -17.05 -18.53
C LEU A 55 -10.25 -18.42 -18.17
N ASP A 56 -11.09 -19.44 -18.05
CA ASP A 56 -10.67 -20.81 -17.76
C ASP A 56 -9.79 -21.35 -18.90
N HIS A 57 -10.17 -21.14 -20.17
CA HIS A 57 -9.37 -21.53 -21.34
C HIS A 57 -7.95 -20.92 -21.33
N PHE A 58 -7.82 -19.64 -20.99
CA PHE A 58 -6.51 -19.01 -20.90
C PHE A 58 -5.72 -19.48 -19.66
N GLN A 59 -6.38 -19.71 -18.53
CA GLN A 59 -5.75 -20.16 -17.28
C GLN A 59 -5.21 -21.60 -17.36
N GLU A 60 -5.93 -22.51 -18.01
CA GLU A 60 -5.51 -23.92 -18.21
C GLU A 60 -4.15 -24.03 -18.88
N ALA A 61 -3.83 -23.08 -19.75
CA ALA A 61 -2.60 -23.08 -20.50
C ALA A 61 -1.36 -22.68 -19.66
N GLY A 62 -1.54 -22.35 -18.37
CA GLY A 62 -0.47 -22.17 -17.38
C GLY A 62 -0.02 -20.73 -17.13
N PRO A 63 1.15 -20.53 -16.47
CA PRO A 63 1.70 -19.21 -16.15
C PRO A 63 1.74 -18.27 -17.36
N GLY A 64 1.47 -16.97 -17.16
CA GLY A 64 1.46 -15.98 -18.25
C GLY A 64 0.16 -15.94 -19.07
N TRP A 65 -0.94 -16.53 -18.60
CA TRP A 65 -2.25 -16.46 -19.26
C TRP A 65 -2.73 -15.02 -19.54
N GLN A 66 -2.39 -14.05 -18.69
CA GLN A 66 -2.70 -12.63 -18.90
C GLN A 66 -1.98 -12.02 -20.10
N ASP A 67 -0.77 -12.48 -20.40
CA ASP A 67 -0.03 -11.98 -21.56
C ASP A 67 -0.60 -12.55 -22.85
N ARG A 68 -1.02 -13.82 -22.83
CA ARG A 68 -1.69 -14.46 -23.97
C ARG A 68 -3.04 -13.84 -24.31
N ILE A 69 -3.87 -13.54 -23.31
CA ILE A 69 -5.14 -12.83 -23.57
C ILE A 69 -4.88 -11.43 -24.13
N ASN A 70 -3.84 -10.73 -23.63
CA ASN A 70 -3.43 -9.44 -24.18
C ASN A 70 -2.92 -9.54 -25.63
N GLU A 71 -2.16 -10.58 -25.98
CA GLU A 71 -1.75 -10.84 -27.36
C GLU A 71 -2.94 -11.12 -28.28
N ALA A 72 -3.92 -11.92 -27.82
CA ALA A 72 -5.15 -12.18 -28.56
C ALA A 72 -5.94 -10.89 -28.81
N LEU A 73 -6.07 -10.04 -27.79
CA LEU A 73 -6.73 -8.73 -27.93
C LEU A 73 -5.97 -7.80 -28.90
N ARG A 74 -4.64 -7.78 -28.86
CA ARG A 74 -3.82 -6.98 -29.81
C ARG A 74 -4.00 -7.42 -31.26
N LYS A 75 -4.07 -8.72 -31.51
CA LYS A 75 -4.33 -9.28 -32.86
C LYS A 75 -5.66 -8.80 -33.43
N ILE A 76 -6.69 -8.66 -32.59
CA ILE A 76 -8.02 -8.19 -33.00
C ILE A 76 -8.01 -6.67 -33.24
N VAL A 77 -7.33 -5.90 -32.39
CA VAL A 77 -7.26 -4.44 -32.50
C VAL A 77 -6.34 -3.98 -33.65
N GLY A 78 -5.46 -4.85 -34.17
CA GLY A 78 -4.65 -4.58 -35.35
C GLY A 78 -3.52 -3.56 -35.12
N LYS A 79 -3.00 -3.50 -33.89
CA LYS A 79 -1.81 -2.69 -33.56
C LYS A 79 -0.53 -3.51 -33.63
#